data_AF-A0A9J6DDW0-F1
#
_entry.id   AF-A0A9J6DDW0-F1
#
_cell.length_a   1.000
_cell.length_b   1.000
_cell.length_c   1.000
_cell.angle_alpha   90.00
_cell.angle_beta   90.00
_cell.angle_gamma   90.00
#
_symmetry.space_group_name_H-M   'P 1'
#
loop_
_entity.id
_entity.type
_entity.pdbx_description
1 polymer ?
#
loop_
_entity_poly.entity_id
_entity_poly.type
_entity_poly.pdbx_seq_one_letter_code
_entity_poly.pdbx_strand_id
1 'polypeptide(L)'
;MAPVNSVLLLLLLAVLLAAGDSEAALPEVIKIGALLTGDDDALAESALRYAVDRVNTDPVLLPEAKLSLQVERLDEHAGTLQAYRKA
;
A
#
# COMPACT_ATOMS: atom_id res chain seq x y z
N MET A 1 -29.04 28.31 24.77
CA MET A 1 -28.12 28.20 23.62
C MET A 1 -27.24 26.96 23.79
N ALA A 2 -27.55 25.86 23.10
CA ALA A 2 -26.67 24.68 23.03
C ALA A 2 -26.73 23.90 21.69
N PRO A 3 -27.04 24.51 20.51
CA PRO A 3 -27.14 23.72 19.28
C PRO A 3 -25.78 23.37 18.66
N VAL A 4 -24.71 24.08 19.01
CA VAL A 4 -23.42 24.02 18.29
C VAL A 4 -22.77 22.64 18.38
N ASN A 5 -22.81 22.00 19.56
CA ASN A 5 -22.22 20.67 19.74
C ASN A 5 -23.04 19.59 19.00
N SER A 6 -24.36 19.70 18.96
CA SER A 6 -25.22 18.77 18.23
C SER A 6 -25.04 18.89 16.72
N VAL A 7 -24.89 20.12 16.20
CA VAL A 7 -24.60 20.37 14.79
C VAL A 7 -23.22 19.86 14.41
N LEU A 8 -22.21 20.07 15.26
CA LEU A 8 -20.86 19.53 15.05
C LEU A 8 -20.88 17.99 14.98
N LEU A 9 -21.64 17.33 15.85
CA LEU A 9 -21.77 15.87 15.88
C LEU A 9 -22.45 15.33 14.62
N LEU A 10 -23.50 16.03 14.14
CA LEU A 10 -24.20 15.69 12.90
C LEU A 10 -23.31 15.89 11.67
N LEU A 11 -22.49 16.94 11.65
CA LEU A 11 -21.51 17.17 10.58
C LEU A 11 -20.42 16.10 10.57
N LEU A 12 -19.92 15.69 11.74
CA LEU A 12 -18.96 14.60 11.87
C LEU A 12 -19.53 13.28 11.35
N LEU A 13 -20.77 12.96 11.73
CA LEU A 13 -21.47 11.76 11.27
C LEU A 13 -21.72 11.80 9.75
N ALA A 14 -22.12 12.96 9.21
CA ALA A 14 -22.31 13.13 7.77
C ALA A 14 -21.00 12.96 6.97
N VAL A 15 -19.86 13.43 7.51
CA VAL A 15 -18.54 13.22 6.91
C VAL A 15 -18.12 11.75 6.94
N LEU A 16 -18.39 11.06 8.06
CA LEU A 16 -18.13 9.61 8.19
C LEU A 16 -18.98 8.78 7.22
N LEU A 17 -20.26 9.14 7.03
CA LEU A 17 -21.12 8.47 6.04
C LEU A 17 -20.72 8.82 4.60
N ALA A 18 -20.35 10.07 4.32
CA ALA A 18 -19.90 10.48 2.99
C ALA A 18 -18.53 9.88 2.59
N ALA A 19 -17.70 9.50 3.57
CA ALA A 19 -16.49 8.73 3.35
C ALA A 19 -16.77 7.23 3.04
N GLY A 20 -18.02 6.78 3.21
CA GLY A 20 -18.45 5.40 2.94
C GLY A 20 -18.71 5.08 1.46
N ASP A 21 -18.76 6.10 0.59
CA ASP A 21 -19.09 5.95 -0.83
C ASP A 21 -17.93 6.44 -1.70
N SER A 22 -16.82 5.70 -1.64
CA SER A 22 -15.80 5.75 -2.69
C SER A 22 -15.80 4.43 -3.44
N GLU A 23 -16.91 4.12 -4.13
CA GLU A 23 -16.95 3.16 -5.25
C GLU A 23 -16.17 3.69 -6.47
N ALA A 24 -15.00 4.30 -6.25
CA ALA A 24 -13.95 4.22 -7.25
C ALA A 24 -13.43 2.78 -7.13
N ALA A 25 -14.11 1.85 -7.82
CA ALA A 25 -13.77 0.44 -7.82
C ALA A 25 -12.25 0.32 -7.98
N LEU A 26 -11.60 -0.23 -6.95
CA LEU A 26 -10.17 -0.50 -7.00
C LEU A 26 -9.92 -1.37 -8.23
N PRO A 27 -8.81 -1.16 -8.96
CA PRO A 27 -8.49 -2.01 -10.10
C PRO A 27 -8.42 -3.47 -9.63
N GLU A 28 -8.80 -4.40 -10.50
CA GLU A 28 -8.76 -5.84 -10.20
C GLU A 28 -7.41 -6.29 -9.63
N VAL A 29 -6.33 -5.60 -10.02
CA VAL A 29 -4.97 -5.84 -9.50
C VAL A 29 -4.31 -4.53 -9.09
N ILE A 30 -3.92 -4.45 -7.81
CA ILE A 30 -3.12 -3.38 -7.22
C ILE A 30 -1.67 -3.86 -7.14
N LYS A 31 -0.75 -3.14 -7.79
CA LYS A 31 0.68 -3.47 -7.75
C LYS A 31 1.37 -2.78 -6.58
N ILE A 32 2.03 -3.55 -5.72
CA ILE A 32 2.83 -3.06 -4.61
C ILE A 32 4.31 -3.27 -4.96
N GLY A 33 5.05 -2.17 -5.02
CA GLY A 33 6.51 -2.20 -5.16
C GLY A 33 7.19 -2.17 -3.79
N ALA A 34 8.28 -2.93 -3.64
CA ALA A 34 9.12 -2.90 -2.46
C ALA A 34 10.60 -2.87 -2.83
N LEU A 35 11.30 -1.91 -2.24
CA LEU A 35 12.75 -1.78 -2.30
C LEU A 35 13.32 -2.32 -0.99
N LEU A 36 14.11 -3.38 -1.09
CA LEU A 36 14.79 -4.00 0.04
C LEU A 36 16.28 -3.64 -0.02
N THR A 37 16.89 -3.38 1.13
CA THR A 37 18.29 -3.01 1.27
C THR A 37 18.80 -3.50 2.63
N GLY A 38 19.85 -4.32 2.61
CA GLY A 38 20.60 -4.77 3.79
C GLY A 38 20.72 -6.29 3.91
N ASP A 39 21.37 -6.74 4.98
CA ASP A 39 21.63 -8.17 5.23
C ASP A 39 20.35 -9.01 5.48
N ASP A 40 19.23 -8.37 5.87
CA ASP A 40 17.96 -9.02 6.22
C ASP A 40 16.94 -9.08 5.07
N ASP A 41 17.35 -8.81 3.83
CA ASP A 41 16.48 -8.75 2.65
C ASP A 41 15.61 -10.00 2.47
N ALA A 42 16.13 -11.18 2.83
CA ALA A 42 15.38 -12.43 2.74
C ALA A 42 14.20 -12.51 3.73
N LEU A 43 14.39 -12.00 4.95
CA LEU A 43 13.34 -11.98 5.98
C LEU A 43 12.28 -10.93 5.65
N ALA A 44 12.72 -9.74 5.21
CA ALA A 44 11.82 -8.67 4.79
C ALA A 44 11.00 -9.06 3.56
N GLU A 45 11.62 -9.70 2.55
CA GLU A 45 10.89 -10.21 1.38
C GLU A 45 9.85 -11.27 1.78
N SER A 46 10.24 -12.20 2.66
CA SER A 46 9.36 -13.27 3.13
C SER A 46 8.17 -12.71 3.91
N ALA A 47 8.41 -11.74 4.80
CA ALA A 47 7.37 -11.08 5.58
C ALA A 47 6.40 -10.31 4.67
N LEU A 48 6.92 -9.60 3.67
CA LEU A 48 6.09 -8.84 2.74
C LEU A 48 5.24 -9.76 1.86
N ARG A 49 5.82 -10.86 1.38
CA ARG A 49 5.08 -11.88 0.61
C ARG A 49 3.98 -12.51 1.46
N TYR A 50 4.26 -12.82 2.72
CA TYR A 50 3.27 -13.33 3.66
C TYR A 50 2.13 -12.32 3.91
N ALA A 51 2.45 -11.05 4.09
CA ALA A 51 1.45 -10.00 4.27
C ALA A 51 0.54 -9.85 3.05
N VAL A 52 1.10 -9.86 1.83
CA VAL A 52 0.35 -9.79 0.57
C VAL A 52 -0.58 -11.00 0.41
N ASP A 53 -0.07 -12.20 0.69
CA ASP A 53 -0.87 -13.42 0.62
C ASP A 53 -2.03 -13.41 1.64
N ARG A 54 -1.76 -12.93 2.86
CA ARG A 54 -2.76 -12.82 3.92
C ARG A 54 -3.88 -11.85 3.55
N VAL A 55 -3.54 -10.70 2.97
CA VAL A 55 -4.52 -9.69 2.52
C VAL A 55 -5.33 -10.21 1.33
N ASN A 56 -4.70 -10.89 0.38
CA ASN A 56 -5.40 -11.48 -0.77
C ASN A 56 -6.35 -12.62 -0.40
N THR A 57 -6.11 -13.30 0.72
CA THR A 57 -6.94 -14.38 1.22
C THR A 57 -8.11 -13.89 2.06
N ASP A 58 -8.06 -12.64 2.56
CA ASP A 58 -9.10 -12.07 3.39
C ASP A 58 -10.15 -11.32 2.53
N PRO A 59 -11.34 -11.91 2.32
CA PRO A 59 -12.37 -11.30 1.48
C PRO A 59 -12.98 -10.04 2.10
N VAL A 60 -12.73 -9.77 3.39
CA VAL A 60 -13.19 -8.54 4.06
C VAL A 60 -12.27 -7.36 3.72
N LEU A 61 -10.98 -7.61 3.44
CA LEU A 61 -9.99 -6.57 3.18
C LEU A 61 -10.00 -6.11 1.72
N LEU A 62 -10.05 -7.04 0.77
CA LEU A 62 -10.12 -6.74 -0.66
C LEU A 62 -11.11 -7.70 -1.34
N PRO A 63 -12.41 -7.34 -1.41
CA PRO A 63 -13.44 -8.23 -1.95
C PRO A 63 -13.33 -8.43 -3.48
N GLU A 64 -12.88 -7.40 -4.20
CA GLU A 64 -12.87 -7.38 -5.68
C GLU A 64 -11.47 -7.15 -6.29
N ALA A 65 -10.46 -6.86 -5.46
CA ALA A 65 -9.12 -6.52 -5.91
C ALA A 65 -8.08 -7.49 -5.34
N LYS A 66 -6.96 -7.67 -6.04
CA LYS A 66 -5.82 -8.47 -5.59
C LYS A 66 -4.55 -7.64 -5.54
N LEU A 67 -3.75 -7.83 -4.50
CA LEU A 67 -2.40 -7.30 -4.40
C LEU A 67 -1.43 -8.17 -5.21
N SER A 68 -0.62 -7.53 -6.05
CA SER A 68 0.51 -8.15 -6.73
C SER A 68 1.80 -7.52 -6.23
N LEU A 69 2.75 -8.35 -5.81
CA LEU A 69 4.01 -7.89 -5.23
C LEU A 69 5.12 -7.85 -6.29
N GLN A 70 5.75 -6.70 -6.44
CA GLN A 70 6.98 -6.49 -7.21
C GLN A 70 8.11 -6.10 -6.25
N VAL A 71 9.10 -6.99 -6.11
CA VAL A 71 10.26 -6.76 -5.26
C VAL A 71 11.46 -6.43 -6.14
N GLU A 72 12.07 -5.28 -5.90
CA GLU A 72 13.33 -4.90 -6.55
C GLU A 72 14.43 -4.82 -5.49
N ARG A 73 15.51 -5.56 -5.72
CA ARG A 73 16.72 -5.49 -4.89
C ARG A 73 17.64 -4.45 -5.51
N LEU A 74 18.00 -3.44 -4.72
CA LEU A 74 18.99 -2.48 -5.13
C LEU A 74 20.36 -3.02 -4.75
N ASP A 75 21.14 -3.47 -5.73
CA ASP A 75 22.54 -3.77 -5.50
C ASP A 75 23.27 -2.46 -5.16
N GLU A 76 23.77 -2.33 -3.93
CA GLU A 76 24.51 -1.16 -3.45
C GLU A 76 25.76 -0.83 -4.31
N HIS A 77 26.18 -1.74 -5.19
CA HIS A 77 27.34 -1.61 -6.08
C HIS A 77 27.00 -1.12 -7.51
N ALA A 78 25.72 -0.91 -7.85
CA ALA A 78 25.32 -0.47 -9.20
C ALA A 78 25.62 1.01 -9.50
N GLY A 79 26.18 1.76 -8.53
CA GLY A 79 26.40 3.21 -8.63
C GLY A 79 27.75 3.68 -9.20
N THR A 80 28.75 2.82 -9.42
CA THR A 80 30.13 3.32 -9.60
C THR A 80 30.86 2.96 -10.90
N LEU A 81 30.30 2.14 -11.81
CA LEU A 81 31.05 1.68 -13.01
C LEU A 81 30.40 1.90 -14.38
N GLN A 82 29.18 2.44 -14.48
CA GLN A 82 28.58 2.73 -15.80
C GLN A 82 28.93 4.12 -16.37
N ALA A 83 29.46 5.04 -15.56
CA ALA A 83 29.80 6.40 -16.02
C ALA A 83 31.14 6.48 -16.78
N TYR A 84 31.97 5.43 -16.82
CA TYR A 84 33.30 5.48 -17.44
C TYR A 84 33.42 4.74 -18.79
N ARG A 85 32.38 4.05 -19.29
CA ARG A 85 32.45 3.29 -20.56
C ARG A 85 32.05 4.09 -21.81
N LYS A 86 32.01 5.42 -21.73
CA LYS A 86 31.80 6.29 -22.91
C LYS A 86 32.74 7.50 -22.84
N ALA A 87 34.03 7.26 -23.01
CA ALA A 87 35.01 8.25 -23.45
C ALA A 87 35.89 7.61 -24.52
#